data_AF-A0A914WSG5-F1
#
_entry.id   AF-A0A914WSG5-F1
#
_cell.length_a   1.000
_cell.length_b   1.000
_cell.length_c   1.000
_cell.angle_alpha   90.00
_cell.angle_beta   90.00
_cell.angle_gamma   90.00
#
_symmetry.space_group_name_H-M   'P 1'
#
loop_
_entity.id
_entity.type
_entity.pdbx_description
1 polymer ?
#
loop_
_entity_poly.entity_id
_entity_poly.type
_entity_poly.pdbx_seq_one_letter_code
_entity_poly.pdbx_strand_id
1 'polypeptide(L)'
;MRWTLKSQVIGLFLVAVGCLFIISGLRGGSSACEKTICPATNCVHPVDSADGQEPKEFDVNLRHVGCTVDGGKKMQCIRDGDDVFFPFNSFLRKHLDVTGKLVTDAKTSEDRFEWVTSYSKVRRPPESEYDPVGPFGHFGTYSVETRDRVRCISAVHGVPMSTQWGPDPYFYPIQIAQYALQHYSRNFTEPPPRTQTLGLNSNSWSISPDYGRSSKISEKFDHSIKEKVVEIDTDPKLENPGAFLTLNSDPELHVVQFGWLGSADASFTVIVERLDTKQFVKLNYVRVDDSRCVWADQDTEQTFTYALGARQDPSWTTVTRDVLVDVGRALLTTVNGGKKAAPELLFKTGDVRLVTLAFRGQVTVVQRVSQRNSAHLEQFLTAADWFLSNQDELGGWSVPVERSIADKRLVLEAGWHSAMAQGHAMSVLTRAFAVTNDSRYLIAANKAVKLFDVDARDGGVRNVLLGVPWYEEYPTTPGSFVLNGFMYSLIGLYDLSRAVARQTDADAHRLFKQGMESLKKLLPFYDTGSGSAYDLRHVALRVAPNLARWDYHTVHVYQLLWLFNIDKDAFLNETAERWASYAQGRRAKHN
;
A
#
# COMPACT_ATOMS: atom_id res chain seq x y z
N MET A 1 -23.81 17.72 -41.55
CA MET A 1 -23.58 18.27 -42.91
C MET A 1 -22.30 19.08 -42.88
N ARG A 2 -21.37 18.73 -43.79
CA ARG A 2 -20.28 19.52 -44.43
C ARG A 2 -19.41 20.44 -43.55
N TRP A 3 -18.15 20.09 -43.26
CA TRP A 3 -16.95 20.00 -44.14
C TRP A 3 -16.48 21.33 -44.73
N THR A 4 -15.22 21.70 -44.42
CA THR A 4 -14.04 21.89 -45.33
C THR A 4 -12.88 22.42 -44.46
N LEU A 5 -11.70 21.82 -44.27
CA LEU A 5 -10.73 21.07 -45.09
C LEU A 5 -9.85 21.93 -46.02
N LYS A 6 -8.53 21.91 -45.76
CA LYS A 6 -7.33 21.86 -46.67
C LYS A 6 -6.14 22.56 -46.00
N SER A 7 -4.86 22.17 -46.10
CA SER A 7 -4.10 21.02 -46.65
C SER A 7 -2.64 21.24 -46.19
N GLN A 8 -1.93 20.26 -45.61
CA GLN A 8 -0.91 19.37 -46.24
C GLN A 8 0.28 20.03 -46.99
N VAL A 9 1.50 19.72 -46.53
CA VAL A 9 2.74 19.30 -47.28
C VAL A 9 3.64 18.56 -46.25
N ILE A 10 3.78 17.23 -46.21
CA ILE A 10 4.66 16.28 -46.94
C ILE A 10 6.17 16.58 -46.89
N GLY A 11 6.95 15.67 -46.27
CA GLY A 11 8.40 15.58 -46.41
C GLY A 11 8.94 14.27 -45.83
N LEU A 12 9.11 13.26 -46.70
CA LEU A 12 9.87 12.02 -46.48
C LEU A 12 11.34 12.33 -46.11
N PHE A 13 11.98 11.50 -45.27
CA PHE A 13 13.32 10.98 -45.57
C PHE A 13 13.57 9.63 -44.87
N LEU A 14 13.88 8.64 -45.70
CA LEU A 14 14.34 7.28 -45.42
C LEU A 14 15.80 7.26 -45.87
N VAL A 15 16.76 6.91 -45.02
CA VAL A 15 18.07 6.40 -45.44
C VAL A 15 18.55 5.36 -44.43
N ALA A 16 18.72 4.13 -44.91
CA ALA A 16 19.50 3.07 -44.30
C ALA A 16 20.89 3.06 -44.92
N VAL A 17 21.95 2.90 -44.12
CA VAL A 17 23.25 2.31 -44.56
C VAL A 17 23.89 1.66 -43.32
N GLY A 18 24.24 0.37 -43.45
CA GLY A 18 25.01 -0.40 -42.48
C GLY A 18 26.52 -0.41 -42.75
N CYS A 19 27.21 -1.35 -42.11
CA CYS A 19 28.65 -1.67 -42.19
C CYS A 19 29.59 -0.71 -41.41
N LEU A 20 30.70 -1.11 -40.77
CA LEU A 20 31.51 -2.33 -40.86
C LEU A 20 32.42 -2.46 -39.59
N PHE A 21 32.79 -3.70 -39.24
CA PHE A 21 33.87 -4.09 -38.32
C PHE A 21 35.27 -3.73 -38.85
N ILE A 22 36.20 -3.23 -38.01
CA ILE A 22 37.69 -3.40 -38.08
C ILE A 22 38.25 -3.12 -36.65
N ILE A 23 38.62 -4.10 -35.82
CA ILE A 23 39.94 -4.76 -35.63
C ILE A 23 41.18 -3.84 -35.67
N SER A 24 41.79 -3.62 -34.50
CA SER A 24 43.24 -3.53 -34.37
C SER A 24 43.69 -4.05 -33.00
N GLY A 25 44.23 -5.27 -32.98
CA GLY A 25 45.07 -5.73 -31.88
C GLY A 25 46.55 -5.44 -32.18
N LEU A 26 47.40 -5.45 -31.16
CA LEU A 26 48.48 -6.44 -30.98
C LEU A 26 49.62 -5.99 -30.05
N ARG A 27 50.21 -7.02 -29.41
CA ARG A 27 51.54 -7.19 -28.77
C ARG A 27 51.65 -6.84 -27.27
N GLY A 28 52.20 -7.69 -26.41
CA GLY A 28 52.83 -9.02 -26.58
C GLY A 28 53.63 -9.47 -25.35
N GLY A 29 54.00 -10.76 -25.30
CA GLY A 29 54.97 -11.40 -24.37
C GLY A 29 54.42 -12.69 -23.73
N SER A 30 54.61 -13.91 -24.28
CA SER A 30 55.71 -14.89 -24.10
C SER A 30 56.00 -15.25 -22.62
N SER A 31 56.14 -16.49 -22.14
CA SER A 31 56.66 -17.75 -22.72
C SER A 31 56.50 -18.97 -21.77
N ALA A 32 56.29 -20.16 -22.36
CA ALA A 32 56.95 -21.47 -22.12
C ALA A 32 56.73 -22.38 -20.87
N CYS A 33 56.80 -23.70 -21.18
CA CYS A 33 57.07 -24.91 -20.37
C CYS A 33 55.92 -25.47 -19.48
N GLU A 34 55.69 -26.79 -19.33
CA GLU A 34 56.47 -27.99 -19.64
C GLU A 34 55.57 -29.26 -19.67
N LYS A 35 56.06 -30.34 -20.29
CA LYS A 35 55.44 -31.68 -20.40
C LYS A 35 55.63 -32.49 -19.11
N THR A 36 54.73 -33.45 -18.85
CA THR A 36 55.10 -34.69 -18.13
C THR A 36 54.37 -35.90 -18.74
N ILE A 37 55.05 -37.04 -18.65
CA ILE A 37 55.05 -38.20 -19.55
C ILE A 37 54.60 -39.48 -18.81
N CYS A 38 53.76 -40.30 -19.47
CA CYS A 38 53.59 -41.78 -19.43
C CYS A 38 53.13 -42.52 -18.15
N PRO A 39 52.71 -43.82 -18.23
CA PRO A 39 52.70 -44.74 -19.38
C PRO A 39 51.38 -45.52 -19.66
N ALA A 40 51.34 -46.10 -20.86
CA ALA A 40 50.39 -47.09 -21.33
C ALA A 40 50.89 -48.52 -21.06
N THR A 41 49.97 -49.47 -20.84
CA THR A 41 50.07 -50.87 -21.30
C THR A 41 48.70 -51.55 -21.27
N ASN A 42 48.07 -51.72 -22.44
CA ASN A 42 47.82 -53.03 -23.05
C ASN A 42 47.01 -52.85 -24.34
N CYS A 43 47.69 -53.10 -25.47
CA CYS A 43 47.10 -53.22 -26.79
C CYS A 43 46.69 -54.68 -27.05
N VAL A 44 45.49 -54.89 -27.58
CA VAL A 44 45.15 -55.99 -28.49
C VAL A 44 44.30 -55.38 -29.62
N HIS A 45 44.74 -55.53 -30.87
CA HIS A 45 44.02 -55.18 -32.11
C HIS A 45 43.52 -56.50 -32.78
N PRO A 46 42.81 -56.48 -33.93
CA PRO A 46 41.50 -55.86 -34.23
C PRO A 46 40.56 -56.85 -34.95
N VAL A 47 39.23 -56.65 -34.96
CA VAL A 47 38.36 -57.17 -36.03
C VAL A 47 37.20 -56.22 -36.28
N ASP A 48 37.05 -55.81 -37.54
CA ASP A 48 35.90 -55.07 -38.08
C ASP A 48 34.57 -55.79 -37.83
N SER A 49 33.56 -55.05 -37.40
CA SER A 49 32.21 -55.25 -37.93
C SER A 49 31.45 -53.93 -37.84
N ALA A 50 30.99 -53.51 -39.01
CA ALA A 50 30.15 -52.35 -39.21
C ALA A 50 28.83 -52.53 -38.46
N ASP A 51 28.52 -51.60 -37.58
CA ASP A 51 27.15 -51.11 -37.48
C ASP A 51 27.20 -49.63 -37.10
N GLY A 52 27.23 -48.80 -38.14
CA GLY A 52 27.05 -47.36 -38.02
C GLY A 52 25.60 -47.08 -37.65
N GLN A 53 25.33 -46.92 -36.36
CA GLN A 53 24.20 -46.12 -35.92
C GLN A 53 24.74 -44.82 -35.34
N GLU A 54 24.78 -43.81 -36.22
CA GLU A 54 24.77 -42.42 -35.81
C GLU A 54 23.59 -42.20 -34.82
N PRO A 55 23.74 -41.31 -33.83
CA PRO A 55 22.63 -40.94 -32.96
C PRO A 55 21.50 -40.40 -33.85
N LYS A 56 20.33 -41.05 -33.82
CA LYS A 56 19.13 -40.60 -34.54
C LYS A 56 18.87 -39.13 -34.23
N GLU A 57 19.10 -38.25 -35.20
CA GLU A 57 18.49 -36.93 -35.23
C GLU A 57 16.98 -37.13 -35.13
N PHE A 58 16.38 -36.65 -34.03
CA PHE A 58 14.95 -36.46 -33.97
C PHE A 58 14.61 -35.36 -34.97
N ASP A 59 14.06 -35.74 -36.12
CA ASP A 59 13.53 -34.83 -37.14
C ASP A 59 12.31 -34.10 -36.55
N VAL A 60 12.54 -32.98 -35.87
CA VAL A 60 11.48 -32.12 -35.32
C VAL A 60 10.84 -31.39 -36.49
N ASN A 61 9.78 -31.96 -37.05
CA ASN A 61 9.00 -31.39 -38.14
C ASN A 61 8.09 -30.25 -37.62
N LEU A 62 8.69 -29.21 -37.01
CA LEU A 62 7.97 -28.03 -36.54
C LEU A 62 7.37 -27.29 -37.72
N ARG A 63 6.04 -27.33 -37.85
CA ARG A 63 5.31 -26.68 -38.95
C ARG A 63 4.42 -25.58 -38.45
N HIS A 64 4.48 -24.44 -39.13
CA HIS A 64 3.55 -23.35 -38.93
C HIS A 64 2.18 -23.70 -39.52
N VAL A 65 1.14 -23.69 -38.68
CA VAL A 65 -0.24 -23.99 -39.08
C VAL A 65 -1.19 -22.87 -38.68
N GLY A 66 -2.31 -22.75 -39.39
CA GLY A 66 -3.35 -21.79 -39.03
C GLY A 66 -4.36 -22.40 -38.06
N CYS A 67 -4.63 -21.72 -36.95
CA CYS A 67 -5.64 -22.08 -35.97
C CYS A 67 -6.81 -21.09 -35.95
N THR A 68 -7.98 -21.59 -35.55
CA THR A 68 -9.16 -20.80 -35.20
C THR A 68 -9.75 -21.37 -33.91
N VAL A 69 -10.19 -20.49 -33.01
CA VAL A 69 -10.90 -20.88 -31.77
C VAL A 69 -12.30 -20.30 -31.83
N ASP A 70 -13.33 -21.14 -31.64
CA ASP A 70 -14.75 -20.79 -31.66
C ASP A 70 -15.19 -19.99 -32.90
N GLY A 71 -14.65 -20.34 -34.08
CA GLY A 71 -14.93 -19.63 -35.33
C GLY A 71 -14.38 -18.20 -35.40
N GLY A 72 -13.51 -17.83 -34.47
CA GLY A 72 -12.88 -16.51 -34.38
C GLY A 72 -11.78 -16.28 -35.43
N LYS A 73 -11.05 -15.16 -35.25
CA LYS A 73 -9.97 -14.75 -36.16
C LYS A 73 -8.87 -15.81 -36.22
N LYS A 74 -8.43 -16.13 -37.44
CA LYS A 74 -7.30 -17.03 -37.69
C LYS A 74 -6.01 -16.49 -37.05
N MET A 75 -5.26 -17.38 -36.40
CA MET A 75 -3.95 -17.10 -35.80
C MET A 75 -2.91 -18.13 -36.22
N GLN A 76 -1.64 -17.78 -36.07
CA GLN A 76 -0.51 -18.67 -36.35
C GLN A 76 -0.22 -19.54 -35.12
N CYS A 77 -0.21 -20.85 -35.32
CA CYS A 77 0.21 -21.86 -34.34
C CYS A 77 1.43 -22.62 -34.86
N ILE A 78 1.97 -23.48 -33.99
CA ILE A 78 3.02 -24.45 -34.30
C ILE A 78 2.42 -25.84 -34.16
N ARG A 79 2.74 -26.75 -35.07
CA ARG A 79 2.41 -28.17 -35.01
C ARG A 79 3.68 -28.99 -34.94
N ASP A 80 3.72 -29.95 -34.04
CA ASP A 80 4.76 -30.98 -33.94
C ASP A 80 4.09 -32.35 -33.88
N GLY A 81 4.23 -33.17 -34.92
CA GLY A 81 3.46 -34.42 -35.03
C GLY A 81 1.95 -34.18 -34.95
N ASP A 82 1.30 -34.69 -33.90
CA ASP A 82 -0.13 -34.52 -33.62
C ASP A 82 -0.41 -33.39 -32.61
N ASP A 83 0.61 -32.84 -31.96
CA ASP A 83 0.47 -31.75 -31.02
C ASP A 83 0.35 -30.40 -31.73
N VAL A 84 -0.49 -29.52 -31.18
CA VAL A 84 -0.68 -28.15 -31.66
C VAL A 84 -0.45 -27.16 -30.52
N PHE A 85 0.50 -26.27 -30.72
CA PHE A 85 0.91 -25.27 -29.74
C PHE A 85 0.32 -23.90 -30.10
N PHE A 86 -0.45 -23.36 -29.16
CA PHE A 86 -0.99 -22.00 -29.25
C PHE A 86 -0.02 -20.99 -28.65
N PRO A 87 0.09 -19.79 -29.24
CA PRO A 87 1.01 -18.78 -28.72
C PRO A 87 0.52 -18.21 -27.38
N PHE A 88 1.41 -18.18 -26.37
CA PHE A 88 1.04 -17.72 -25.03
C PHE A 88 0.65 -16.25 -24.99
N ASN A 89 1.54 -15.35 -25.41
CA ASN A 89 1.36 -13.90 -25.25
C ASN A 89 0.23 -13.33 -26.11
N SER A 90 0.08 -13.81 -27.35
CA SER A 90 -0.91 -13.29 -28.28
C SER A 90 -2.29 -13.95 -28.14
N PHE A 91 -2.40 -15.08 -27.45
CA PHE A 91 -3.66 -15.79 -27.29
C PHE A 91 -3.93 -16.30 -25.87
N LEU A 92 -3.20 -17.33 -25.40
CA LEU A 92 -3.55 -18.06 -24.16
C LEU A 92 -3.65 -17.14 -22.94
N ARG A 93 -2.74 -16.17 -22.82
CA ARG A 93 -2.71 -15.21 -21.71
C ARG A 93 -4.04 -14.49 -21.51
N LYS A 94 -4.63 -13.98 -22.60
CA LYS A 94 -5.90 -13.24 -22.57
C LYS A 94 -7.10 -14.19 -22.55
N HIS A 95 -7.02 -15.30 -23.28
CA HIS A 95 -8.14 -16.22 -23.44
C HIS A 95 -8.44 -16.99 -22.15
N LEU A 96 -7.40 -17.37 -21.39
CA LEU A 96 -7.51 -18.12 -20.14
C LEU A 96 -7.38 -17.25 -18.89
N ASP A 97 -7.17 -15.93 -19.06
CA ASP A 97 -6.92 -14.96 -17.99
C ASP A 97 -5.80 -15.40 -17.01
N VAL A 98 -4.64 -15.74 -17.59
CA VAL A 98 -3.45 -16.22 -16.88
C VAL A 98 -2.28 -15.29 -17.08
N THR A 99 -1.24 -15.43 -16.25
CA THR A 99 0.01 -14.67 -16.39
C THR A 99 1.19 -15.62 -16.57
N GLY A 100 2.24 -15.16 -17.27
CA GLY A 100 3.47 -15.93 -17.38
C GLY A 100 4.63 -15.04 -17.82
N LYS A 101 5.85 -15.49 -17.54
CA LYS A 101 7.08 -14.77 -17.85
C LYS A 101 8.22 -15.74 -18.15
N LEU A 102 9.15 -15.32 -19.00
CA LEU A 102 10.46 -15.97 -19.12
C LEU A 102 11.32 -15.53 -17.95
N VAL A 103 12.00 -16.49 -17.34
CA VAL A 103 12.96 -16.30 -16.27
C VAL A 103 14.24 -17.00 -16.69
N THR A 104 15.33 -16.25 -16.76
CA THR A 104 16.66 -16.80 -17.00
C THR A 104 17.26 -17.25 -15.68
N ASP A 105 17.70 -18.49 -15.60
CA ASP A 105 18.39 -18.98 -14.42
C ASP A 105 19.77 -18.31 -14.29
N ALA A 106 20.02 -17.66 -13.16
CA ALA A 106 21.28 -16.92 -12.95
C ALA A 106 22.52 -17.83 -12.90
N LYS A 107 22.35 -19.15 -12.68
CA LYS A 107 23.46 -20.12 -12.63
C LYS A 107 23.65 -20.85 -13.95
N THR A 108 22.57 -21.33 -14.57
CA THR A 108 22.67 -22.13 -15.80
C THR A 108 22.57 -21.30 -17.08
N SER A 109 22.14 -20.03 -16.98
CA SER A 109 21.81 -19.17 -18.13
C SER A 109 20.74 -19.76 -19.05
N GLU A 110 19.98 -20.75 -18.58
CA GLU A 110 18.87 -21.34 -19.32
C GLU A 110 17.59 -20.55 -19.06
N ASP A 111 16.82 -20.32 -20.11
CA ASP A 111 15.51 -19.71 -20.02
C ASP A 111 14.46 -20.76 -19.66
N ARG A 112 13.64 -20.45 -18.65
CA ARG A 112 12.42 -21.20 -18.35
C ARG A 112 11.20 -20.29 -18.41
N PHE A 113 10.09 -20.84 -18.90
CA PHE A 113 8.81 -20.15 -18.87
C PHE A 113 8.04 -20.51 -17.60
N GLU A 114 7.74 -19.52 -16.76
CA GLU A 114 6.94 -19.68 -15.55
C GLU A 114 5.49 -19.27 -15.82
N TRP A 115 4.56 -20.23 -15.75
CA TRP A 115 3.11 -20.01 -15.83
C TRP A 115 2.52 -19.81 -14.43
N VAL A 116 1.64 -18.82 -14.28
CA VAL A 116 0.93 -18.55 -13.03
C VAL A 116 -0.55 -18.28 -13.30
N THR A 117 -1.43 -19.10 -12.71
CA THR A 117 -2.88 -18.94 -12.81
C THR A 117 -3.37 -17.69 -12.06
N SER A 118 -2.92 -17.49 -10.83
CA SER A 118 -3.23 -16.32 -10.01
C SER A 118 -2.01 -15.43 -9.83
N TYR A 119 -2.09 -14.16 -10.23
CA TYR A 119 -1.00 -13.20 -9.97
C TYR A 119 -0.82 -12.88 -8.48
N SER A 120 -1.80 -13.21 -7.64
CA SER A 120 -1.72 -13.03 -6.18
C SER A 120 -1.32 -14.34 -5.49
N LYS A 121 -0.40 -14.24 -4.53
CA LYS A 121 0.04 -15.39 -3.71
C LYS A 121 -0.90 -15.57 -2.52
N VAL A 122 -1.38 -16.81 -2.34
CA VAL A 122 -2.14 -17.19 -1.13
C VAL A 122 -1.21 -17.10 0.07
N ARG A 123 -1.60 -16.31 1.07
CA ARG A 123 -0.93 -16.20 2.36
C ARG A 123 -1.73 -16.98 3.39
N ARG A 124 -1.03 -17.54 4.39
CA ARG A 124 -1.63 -18.23 5.52
C ARG A 124 -1.28 -17.46 6.80
N PRO A 125 -2.20 -17.34 7.78
CA PRO A 125 -1.85 -16.85 9.10
C PRO A 125 -0.70 -17.71 9.68
N PRO A 126 0.36 -17.10 10.25
CA PRO A 126 1.49 -17.85 10.80
C PRO A 126 1.14 -18.57 12.10
N GLU A 127 0.18 -18.03 12.86
CA GLU A 127 -0.25 -18.54 14.15
C GLU A 127 -1.43 -19.50 13.97
N SER A 128 -1.54 -20.49 14.87
CA SER A 128 -2.68 -21.41 14.94
C SER A 128 -3.85 -20.87 15.79
N GLU A 129 -3.62 -19.80 16.54
CA GLU A 129 -4.61 -19.09 17.36
C GLU A 129 -4.49 -17.59 17.07
N TYR A 130 -5.61 -16.86 17.11
CA TYR A 130 -5.59 -15.42 16.85
C TYR A 130 -5.35 -14.63 18.14
N ASP A 131 -4.34 -13.75 18.13
CA ASP A 131 -4.09 -12.77 19.19
C ASP A 131 -4.72 -11.38 18.88
N PRO A 132 -5.76 -10.95 19.64
CA PRO A 132 -6.39 -9.64 19.49
C PRO A 132 -5.48 -8.44 19.78
N VAL A 133 -4.41 -8.62 20.54
CA VAL A 133 -3.43 -7.55 20.86
C VAL A 133 -2.13 -7.70 20.07
N GLY A 134 -1.98 -8.78 19.31
CA GLY A 134 -0.86 -9.02 18.41
C GLY A 134 -0.96 -8.27 17.07
N PRO A 135 -0.02 -8.53 16.14
CA PRO A 135 -0.06 -8.00 14.78
C PRO A 135 -1.42 -8.22 14.10
N PHE A 136 -1.87 -7.25 13.31
CA PHE A 136 -3.15 -7.35 12.62
C PHE A 136 -2.99 -8.12 11.31
N GLY A 137 -3.10 -9.44 11.41
CA GLY A 137 -2.97 -10.35 10.28
C GLY A 137 -1.64 -10.15 9.55
N HIS A 138 -1.67 -9.94 8.22
CA HIS A 138 -0.48 -9.67 7.43
C HIS A 138 -0.23 -8.18 7.17
N PHE A 139 -0.83 -7.26 7.93
CA PHE A 139 -0.79 -5.83 7.63
C PHE A 139 0.59 -5.20 7.83
N GLY A 140 1.51 -5.85 8.56
CA GLY A 140 2.92 -5.40 8.61
C GLY A 140 3.59 -5.35 7.23
N THR A 141 3.11 -6.17 6.28
CA THR A 141 3.59 -6.18 4.89
C THR A 141 2.89 -5.17 3.98
N TYR A 142 1.85 -4.49 4.46
CA TYR A 142 1.20 -3.44 3.70
C TYR A 142 2.05 -2.19 3.72
N SER A 143 1.91 -1.37 2.68
CA SER A 143 2.35 0.01 2.65
C SER A 143 1.18 0.83 2.11
N VAL A 144 0.35 1.33 3.02
CA VAL A 144 -0.89 2.03 2.72
C VAL A 144 -0.58 3.39 2.11
N GLU A 145 0.36 4.09 2.70
CA GLU A 145 0.93 5.38 2.31
C GLU A 145 1.58 5.40 0.94
N THR A 146 1.88 4.25 0.32
CA THR A 146 2.40 4.14 -1.06
C THR A 146 1.32 3.90 -2.11
N ARG A 147 0.07 3.67 -1.71
CA ARG A 147 -1.04 3.46 -2.67
C ARG A 147 -1.31 4.72 -3.50
N ASP A 148 -1.71 4.52 -4.75
CA ASP A 148 -2.04 5.58 -5.71
C ASP A 148 -3.14 6.54 -5.23
N ARG A 149 -4.15 5.99 -4.55
CA ARG A 149 -5.28 6.72 -3.97
C ARG A 149 -4.95 7.52 -2.70
N VAL A 150 -3.72 7.46 -2.18
CA VAL A 150 -3.31 8.32 -1.05
C VAL A 150 -2.75 9.62 -1.61
N ARG A 151 -3.42 10.75 -1.34
CA ARG A 151 -2.90 12.06 -1.76
C ARG A 151 -1.61 12.41 -1.01
N CYS A 152 -1.65 12.26 0.30
CA CYS A 152 -0.63 12.69 1.25
C CYS A 152 -0.88 12.03 2.61
N ILE A 153 0.09 12.16 3.53
CA ILE A 153 -0.18 12.10 4.97
C ILE A 153 -0.45 13.53 5.43
N SER A 154 -1.65 13.82 5.96
CA SER A 154 -2.01 15.15 6.43
C SER A 154 -0.96 15.66 7.43
N ALA A 155 -0.43 16.88 7.23
CA ALA A 155 0.50 17.46 8.19
C ALA A 155 -0.21 17.92 9.48
N VAL A 156 -1.51 18.22 9.39
CA VAL A 156 -2.38 18.55 10.52
C VAL A 156 -2.64 17.34 11.41
N HIS A 157 -3.09 16.23 10.81
CA HIS A 157 -3.64 15.09 11.54
C HIS A 157 -2.72 13.87 11.58
N GLY A 158 -1.63 13.85 10.80
CA GLY A 158 -0.70 12.72 10.75
C GLY A 158 -1.27 11.43 10.15
N VAL A 159 -2.39 11.51 9.41
CA VAL A 159 -3.09 10.36 8.81
C VAL A 159 -3.29 10.54 7.30
N PRO A 160 -3.44 9.45 6.52
CA PRO A 160 -3.53 9.55 5.06
C PRO A 160 -4.87 10.12 4.58
N MET A 161 -4.82 11.05 3.62
CA MET A 161 -6.01 11.53 2.88
C MET A 161 -6.17 10.74 1.57
N SER A 162 -7.38 10.32 1.26
CA SER A 162 -7.73 9.52 0.09
C SER A 162 -8.28 10.35 -1.06
N THR A 163 -8.08 9.89 -2.29
CA THR A 163 -8.72 10.39 -3.52
C THR A 163 -9.44 9.27 -4.27
N GLN A 164 -9.81 8.20 -3.56
CA GLN A 164 -10.28 6.96 -4.19
C GLN A 164 -11.57 7.14 -5.00
N TRP A 165 -12.48 8.00 -4.55
CA TRP A 165 -13.78 8.24 -5.21
C TRP A 165 -14.05 9.71 -5.54
N GLY A 166 -13.05 10.58 -5.38
CA GLY A 166 -13.14 11.99 -5.68
C GLY A 166 -11.76 12.60 -5.88
N PRO A 167 -11.63 13.66 -6.70
CA PRO A 167 -10.35 14.34 -6.91
C PRO A 167 -9.92 15.12 -5.68
N ASP A 168 -10.89 15.63 -4.91
CA ASP A 168 -10.66 16.36 -3.66
C ASP A 168 -10.26 15.36 -2.57
N PRO A 169 -9.11 15.57 -1.89
CA PRO A 169 -8.65 14.68 -0.83
C PRO A 169 -9.62 14.67 0.36
N TYR A 170 -9.92 13.48 0.90
CA TYR A 170 -10.79 13.31 2.07
C TYR A 170 -10.26 12.26 3.05
N PHE A 171 -10.63 12.36 4.32
CA PHE A 171 -10.30 11.34 5.31
C PHE A 171 -11.19 10.11 5.12
N TYR A 172 -10.57 8.99 4.76
CA TYR A 172 -11.28 7.73 4.57
C TYR A 172 -10.99 6.77 5.74
N PRO A 173 -11.96 6.47 6.62
CA PRO A 173 -11.73 5.72 7.86
C PRO A 173 -11.06 4.36 7.65
N ILE A 174 -11.42 3.62 6.58
CA ILE A 174 -10.78 2.32 6.28
C ILE A 174 -9.29 2.50 5.98
N GLN A 175 -8.93 3.51 5.19
CA GLN A 175 -7.54 3.77 4.82
C GLN A 175 -6.73 4.18 6.04
N ILE A 176 -7.29 5.03 6.90
CA ILE A 176 -6.65 5.48 8.15
C ILE A 176 -6.45 4.30 9.11
N ALA A 177 -7.47 3.44 9.26
CA ALA A 177 -7.35 2.27 10.12
C ALA A 177 -6.32 1.26 9.59
N GLN A 178 -6.27 1.04 8.27
CA GLN A 178 -5.24 0.19 7.67
C GLN A 178 -3.84 0.77 7.86
N TYR A 179 -3.67 2.09 7.77
CA TYR A 179 -2.43 2.80 8.05
C TYR A 179 -2.00 2.64 9.52
N ALA A 180 -2.94 2.74 10.46
CA ALA A 180 -2.69 2.48 11.86
C ALA A 180 -2.26 1.01 12.08
N LEU A 181 -3.05 0.05 11.59
CA LEU A 181 -2.84 -1.38 11.82
C LEU A 181 -1.56 -1.91 11.15
N GLN A 182 -1.12 -1.36 10.01
CA GLN A 182 0.19 -1.70 9.45
C GLN A 182 1.32 -1.24 10.37
N HIS A 183 1.25 -0.04 10.94
CA HIS A 183 2.32 0.53 11.74
C HIS A 183 2.38 -0.17 13.08
N TYR A 184 1.21 -0.45 13.68
CA TYR A 184 1.11 -1.34 14.82
C TYR A 184 1.81 -2.68 14.54
N SER A 185 1.45 -3.35 13.44
CA SER A 185 2.01 -4.66 13.10
C SER A 185 3.52 -4.61 12.88
N ARG A 186 4.03 -3.59 12.16
CA ARG A 186 5.48 -3.38 11.96
C ARG A 186 6.22 -3.12 13.26
N ASN A 187 5.62 -2.38 14.20
CA ASN A 187 6.21 -2.14 15.51
C ASN A 187 6.47 -3.44 16.31
N PHE A 188 5.69 -4.50 16.05
CA PHE A 188 5.90 -5.82 16.66
C PHE A 188 6.88 -6.68 15.88
N THR A 189 6.89 -6.58 14.55
CA THR A 189 7.66 -7.49 13.69
C THR A 189 9.04 -6.97 13.30
N GLU A 190 9.26 -5.65 13.34
CA GLU A 190 10.52 -5.01 12.95
C GLU A 190 11.41 -4.71 14.17
N PRO A 191 12.74 -4.60 13.98
CA PRO A 191 13.64 -4.19 15.06
C PRO A 191 13.32 -2.79 15.59
N PRO A 192 13.70 -2.48 16.85
CA PRO A 192 13.56 -1.13 17.41
C PRO A 192 14.23 -0.06 16.52
N PRO A 193 13.64 1.14 16.42
CA PRO A 193 14.13 2.18 15.52
C PRO A 193 15.51 2.70 15.94
N ARG A 194 16.42 2.78 14.97
CA ARG A 194 17.67 3.54 15.11
C ARG A 194 17.33 5.01 15.19
N THR A 195 17.89 5.68 16.19
CA THR A 195 17.55 7.07 16.52
C THR A 195 18.80 7.90 16.71
N GLN A 196 18.88 9.03 16.02
CA GLN A 196 19.83 10.11 16.28
C GLN A 196 19.09 11.28 16.92
N THR A 197 19.64 11.80 18.03
CA THR A 197 19.13 13.02 18.66
C THR A 197 20.00 14.21 18.28
N LEU A 198 19.37 15.32 17.93
CA LEU A 198 19.97 16.57 17.48
C LEU A 198 19.32 17.75 18.21
N GLY A 199 19.89 18.96 18.10
CA GLY A 199 19.26 20.17 18.62
C GLY A 199 19.35 20.34 20.15
N LEU A 200 20.29 19.64 20.79
CA LEU A 200 20.42 19.59 22.27
C LEU A 200 20.83 20.91 22.93
N ASN A 201 21.33 21.87 22.14
CA ASN A 201 21.73 23.20 22.58
C ASN A 201 21.55 24.22 21.44
N SER A 202 21.43 25.52 21.74
CA SER A 202 21.27 26.60 20.77
C SER A 202 22.44 26.71 19.80
N ASN A 203 23.65 26.32 20.21
CA ASN A 203 24.84 26.37 19.36
C ASN A 203 24.80 25.36 18.20
N SER A 204 23.93 24.36 18.27
CA SER A 204 23.68 23.43 17.15
C SER A 204 22.81 24.02 16.04
N TRP A 205 22.24 25.20 16.27
CA TRP A 205 21.38 25.90 15.33
C TRP A 205 22.16 26.97 14.59
N SER A 206 21.96 27.05 13.29
CA SER A 206 22.47 28.12 12.46
C SER A 206 21.36 29.12 12.17
N ILE A 207 21.71 30.41 12.17
CA ILE A 207 20.79 31.49 11.85
C ILE A 207 21.33 32.25 10.66
N SER A 208 20.50 32.50 9.65
CA SER A 208 20.92 33.31 8.51
C SER A 208 20.88 34.80 8.89
N PRO A 209 21.87 35.61 8.50
CA PRO A 209 21.80 37.06 8.65
C PRO A 209 20.60 37.59 7.87
N ASP A 210 19.68 38.27 8.58
CA ASP A 210 18.38 38.68 8.06
C ASP A 210 18.46 39.70 6.91
N TYR A 211 17.47 39.63 6.01
CA TYR A 211 17.12 40.71 5.08
C TYR A 211 16.27 41.79 5.79
N GLY A 212 16.80 42.42 6.85
CA GLY A 212 16.23 43.65 7.44
C GLY A 212 15.49 43.56 8.78
N ARG A 213 15.35 42.38 9.40
CA ARG A 213 14.94 42.19 10.81
C ARG A 213 16.13 41.68 11.65
N SER A 214 16.04 41.62 12.97
CA SER A 214 17.06 40.93 13.78
C SER A 214 16.55 39.54 14.16
N SER A 215 17.08 38.52 13.50
CA SER A 215 16.80 37.11 13.82
C SER A 215 17.43 36.76 15.17
N LYS A 216 16.68 36.06 16.03
CA LYS A 216 17.10 35.73 17.40
C LYS A 216 16.89 34.26 17.70
N ILE A 217 17.82 33.72 18.47
CA ILE A 217 17.74 32.39 19.06
C ILE A 217 18.12 32.49 20.55
N SER A 218 17.30 31.93 21.43
CA SER A 218 17.58 31.89 22.86
C SER A 218 17.14 30.58 23.49
N GLU A 219 17.92 30.12 24.47
CA GLU A 219 17.57 28.95 25.27
C GLU A 219 16.71 29.34 26.47
N LYS A 220 15.74 28.48 26.79
CA LYS A 220 14.89 28.64 27.97
C LYS A 220 14.47 27.28 28.51
N PHE A 221 14.10 27.24 29.78
CA PHE A 221 13.38 26.09 30.34
C PHE A 221 11.88 26.41 30.34
N ASP A 222 11.09 25.61 29.63
CA ASP A 222 9.64 25.73 29.63
C ASP A 222 9.05 24.93 30.80
N HIS A 223 8.48 25.64 31.78
CA HIS A 223 7.93 25.03 32.98
C HIS A 223 6.63 24.26 32.74
N SER A 224 5.89 24.54 31.66
CA SER A 224 4.62 23.87 31.35
C SER A 224 4.84 22.43 30.89
N ILE A 225 5.87 22.21 30.07
CA ILE A 225 6.26 20.89 29.56
C ILE A 225 7.48 20.30 30.27
N LYS A 226 8.11 21.05 31.18
CA LYS A 226 9.30 20.67 31.95
C LYS A 226 10.49 20.25 31.07
N GLU A 227 10.65 20.92 29.95
CA GLU A 227 11.69 20.62 28.96
C GLU A 227 12.54 21.87 28.66
N LYS A 228 13.76 21.64 28.19
CA LYS A 228 14.57 22.71 27.60
C LYS A 228 14.09 22.99 26.19
N VAL A 229 14.00 24.27 25.85
CA VAL A 229 13.49 24.74 24.58
C VAL A 229 14.40 25.80 23.96
N VAL A 230 14.28 25.95 22.65
CA VAL A 230 14.87 27.03 21.87
C VAL A 230 13.74 27.91 21.36
N GLU A 231 13.77 29.18 21.73
CA GLU A 231 12.91 30.21 21.16
C GLU A 231 13.60 30.82 19.93
N ILE A 232 12.88 30.85 18.82
CA ILE A 232 13.31 31.31 17.50
C ILE A 232 12.36 32.45 17.10
N ASP A 233 12.93 33.60 16.73
CA ASP A 233 12.21 34.71 16.10
C ASP A 233 12.94 35.13 14.83
N THR A 234 12.31 34.88 13.67
CA THR A 234 12.85 35.12 12.33
C THR A 234 11.74 35.66 11.42
N ASP A 235 12.08 36.23 10.26
CA ASP A 235 11.05 36.60 9.26
C ASP A 235 10.25 35.35 8.84
N PRO A 236 8.90 35.36 8.92
CA PRO A 236 8.05 34.22 8.56
C PRO A 236 8.07 33.87 7.07
N LYS A 237 8.54 34.77 6.20
CA LYS A 237 8.61 34.57 4.74
C LYS A 237 9.45 33.35 4.34
N LEU A 238 8.93 32.53 3.42
CA LEU A 238 9.56 31.27 2.99
C LEU A 238 10.90 31.46 2.24
N GLU A 239 11.15 32.66 1.71
CA GLU A 239 12.42 33.06 1.10
C GLU A 239 13.53 33.22 2.15
N ASN A 240 13.19 33.53 3.41
CA ASN A 240 14.15 33.57 4.51
C ASN A 240 14.62 32.13 4.81
N PRO A 241 15.92 31.87 4.98
CA PRO A 241 16.38 30.53 5.37
C PRO A 241 15.92 30.09 6.77
N GLY A 242 15.58 31.05 7.64
CA GLY A 242 15.16 30.82 9.02
C GLY A 242 16.31 30.42 9.93
N ALA A 243 15.96 29.90 11.12
CA ALA A 243 16.90 29.18 11.96
C ALA A 243 16.82 27.69 11.64
N PHE A 244 17.96 27.03 11.43
CA PHE A 244 17.98 25.67 10.94
C PHE A 244 18.99 24.79 11.66
N LEU A 245 18.67 23.49 11.64
CA LEU A 245 19.49 22.40 12.15
C LEU A 245 20.00 21.57 10.96
N THR A 246 21.29 21.28 10.92
CA THR A 246 21.83 20.29 10.00
C THR A 246 21.49 18.89 10.51
N LEU A 247 20.88 18.08 9.65
CA LEU A 247 20.44 16.73 9.98
C LEU A 247 21.56 15.70 9.73
N ASN A 248 21.42 14.51 10.29
CA ASN A 248 22.34 13.40 10.07
C ASN A 248 22.25 12.92 8.62
N SER A 249 23.41 12.65 8.01
CA SER A 249 23.52 12.28 6.60
C SER A 249 23.19 10.81 6.28
N ASP A 250 22.93 9.97 7.29
CA ASP A 250 22.51 8.57 7.10
C ASP A 250 21.14 8.53 6.36
N PRO A 251 21.08 8.04 5.11
CA PRO A 251 19.86 8.02 4.31
C PRO A 251 18.80 7.03 4.84
N GLU A 252 19.16 6.20 5.82
CA GLU A 252 18.21 5.36 6.52
C GLU A 252 17.36 6.14 7.52
N LEU A 253 17.83 7.29 8.02
CA LEU A 253 17.15 8.10 9.02
C LEU A 253 16.22 9.15 8.36
N HIS A 254 15.09 8.67 7.83
CA HIS A 254 14.16 9.47 7.03
C HIS A 254 12.92 9.97 7.77
N VAL A 255 12.77 9.65 9.06
CA VAL A 255 11.70 10.16 9.93
C VAL A 255 12.24 11.26 10.83
N VAL A 256 11.54 12.39 10.92
CA VAL A 256 11.84 13.46 11.88
C VAL A 256 10.72 13.62 12.89
N GLN A 257 11.10 13.84 14.14
CA GLN A 257 10.17 14.11 15.23
C GLN A 257 10.68 15.22 16.13
N PHE A 258 9.79 16.16 16.49
CA PHE A 258 10.11 17.26 17.40
C PHE A 258 8.85 17.84 18.03
N GLY A 259 8.97 18.34 19.26
CA GLY A 259 7.92 19.14 19.90
C GLY A 259 8.10 20.61 19.53
N TRP A 260 7.03 21.28 19.12
CA TRP A 260 7.07 22.71 18.82
C TRP A 260 5.78 23.44 19.23
N LEU A 261 5.92 24.75 19.40
CA LEU A 261 4.88 25.74 19.63
C LEU A 261 5.16 26.90 18.68
N GLY A 262 4.20 27.34 17.89
CA GLY A 262 4.42 28.40 16.90
C GLY A 262 3.27 29.38 16.81
N SER A 263 3.57 30.61 16.37
CA SER A 263 2.60 31.65 15.99
C SER A 263 1.76 31.26 14.77
N ALA A 264 0.77 32.08 14.40
CA ALA A 264 -0.12 31.81 13.27
C ALA A 264 0.60 31.76 11.90
N ASP A 265 1.70 32.48 11.77
CA ASP A 265 2.57 32.55 10.58
C ASP A 265 3.81 31.64 10.67
N ALA A 266 3.93 30.84 11.74
CA ALA A 266 5.03 29.92 11.92
C ALA A 266 5.02 28.81 10.86
N SER A 267 6.21 28.45 10.39
CA SER A 267 6.41 27.31 9.48
C SER A 267 7.69 26.56 9.80
N PHE A 268 7.78 25.33 9.30
CA PHE A 268 9.04 24.60 9.23
C PHE A 268 9.26 24.04 7.83
N THR A 269 10.52 23.82 7.47
CA THR A 269 10.91 23.27 6.17
C THR A 269 11.90 22.13 6.37
N VAL A 270 11.72 21.05 5.63
CA VAL A 270 12.74 20.00 5.49
C VAL A 270 13.33 20.07 4.09
N ILE A 271 14.65 20.22 4.01
CA ILE A 271 15.39 20.10 2.74
C ILE A 271 15.89 18.66 2.63
N VAL A 272 15.63 18.03 1.49
CA VAL A 272 15.96 16.64 1.20
C VAL A 272 16.82 16.59 -0.05
N GLU A 273 17.85 15.76 -0.05
CA GLU A 273 18.60 15.45 -1.26
C GLU A 273 18.19 14.08 -1.79
N ARG A 274 17.84 14.03 -3.07
CA ARG A 274 17.65 12.78 -3.81
C ARG A 274 19.00 12.20 -4.19
N LEU A 275 19.30 10.98 -3.76
CA LEU A 275 20.63 10.40 -3.97
C LEU A 275 20.88 9.93 -5.40
N ASP A 276 19.82 9.64 -6.15
CA ASP A 276 19.84 9.22 -7.56
C ASP A 276 20.23 10.36 -8.52
N THR A 277 19.68 11.55 -8.29
CA THR A 277 19.74 12.71 -9.17
C THR A 277 20.58 13.85 -8.61
N LYS A 278 20.95 13.78 -7.32
CA LYS A 278 21.61 14.87 -6.56
C LYS A 278 20.79 16.17 -6.50
N GLN A 279 19.49 16.09 -6.81
CA GLN A 279 18.58 17.22 -6.73
C GLN A 279 18.10 17.43 -5.30
N PHE A 280 17.91 18.68 -4.92
CA PHE A 280 17.32 19.05 -3.64
C PHE A 280 15.81 19.26 -3.80
N VAL A 281 15.04 18.70 -2.86
CA VAL A 281 13.60 18.89 -2.73
C VAL A 281 13.34 19.66 -1.44
N LYS A 282 12.61 20.77 -1.53
CA LYS A 282 12.25 21.62 -0.39
C LYS A 282 10.79 21.37 -0.02
N LEU A 283 10.55 20.86 1.19
CA LEU A 283 9.21 20.61 1.72
C LEU A 283 8.88 21.65 2.79
N ASN A 284 7.99 22.59 2.47
CA ASN A 284 7.49 23.60 3.40
C ASN A 284 6.24 23.11 4.10
N TYR A 285 6.16 23.25 5.41
CA TYR A 285 4.98 22.94 6.21
C TYR A 285 4.48 24.25 6.82
N VAL A 286 3.38 24.77 6.27
CA VAL A 286 2.90 26.13 6.54
C VAL A 286 1.50 26.11 7.14
N ARG A 287 1.24 27.02 8.07
CA ARG A 287 -0.08 27.15 8.71
C ARG A 287 -1.09 27.80 7.79
N VAL A 288 -1.70 26.96 6.96
CA VAL A 288 -2.81 27.32 6.08
C VAL A 288 -3.79 26.17 6.04
N ASP A 289 -5.08 26.50 5.92
CA ASP A 289 -6.11 25.52 5.59
C ASP A 289 -6.20 25.42 4.06
N ASP A 290 -5.76 24.29 3.52
CA ASP A 290 -5.85 24.00 2.09
C ASP A 290 -6.24 22.53 1.87
N SER A 291 -7.33 22.31 1.13
CA SER A 291 -7.89 20.98 0.89
C SER A 291 -7.00 20.09 0.02
N ARG A 292 -6.05 20.65 -0.73
CA ARG A 292 -5.13 19.87 -1.59
C ARG A 292 -4.14 19.04 -0.79
N CYS A 293 -3.98 19.34 0.51
CA CYS A 293 -3.01 18.78 1.46
C CYS A 293 -1.53 19.06 1.14
N VAL A 294 -1.13 18.86 -0.12
CA VAL A 294 0.20 19.15 -0.65
C VAL A 294 0.09 19.65 -2.09
N TRP A 295 0.93 20.60 -2.48
CA TRP A 295 1.02 21.12 -3.84
C TRP A 295 2.45 21.53 -4.21
N ALA A 296 2.72 21.63 -5.51
CA ALA A 296 3.94 22.20 -6.06
C ALA A 296 3.82 23.73 -6.13
N ASP A 297 4.87 24.44 -5.73
CA ASP A 297 4.89 25.90 -5.76
C ASP A 297 5.21 26.39 -7.19
N GLN A 298 4.45 27.40 -7.67
CA GLN A 298 4.33 27.72 -9.11
C GLN A 298 5.60 28.29 -9.76
N ASP A 299 6.57 28.78 -8.98
CA ASP A 299 7.75 29.52 -9.47
C ASP A 299 9.09 28.94 -8.99
N THR A 300 9.07 27.77 -8.35
CA THR A 300 10.27 27.18 -7.74
C THR A 300 10.32 25.69 -8.03
N GLU A 301 11.27 25.26 -8.87
CA GLU A 301 11.49 23.85 -9.13
C GLU A 301 11.73 23.08 -7.82
N GLN A 302 11.14 21.90 -7.71
CA GLN A 302 11.32 20.97 -6.59
C GLN A 302 10.97 21.55 -5.20
N THR A 303 10.13 22.58 -5.15
CA THR A 303 9.60 23.12 -3.89
C THR A 303 8.12 22.82 -3.77
N PHE A 304 7.74 22.31 -2.60
CA PHE A 304 6.41 21.83 -2.33
C PHE A 304 5.95 22.31 -0.96
N THR A 305 4.66 22.54 -0.85
CA THR A 305 4.07 23.02 0.40
C THR A 305 2.99 22.06 0.88
N TYR A 306 3.06 21.70 2.17
CA TYR A 306 2.10 20.94 2.94
C TYR A 306 1.27 21.88 3.82
N ALA A 307 -0.05 21.68 3.81
CA ALA A 307 -0.97 22.38 4.71
C ALA A 307 -0.86 21.84 6.14
N LEU A 308 -0.39 22.69 7.06
CA LEU A 308 -0.27 22.41 8.49
C LEU A 308 -1.48 22.89 9.31
N GLY A 309 -2.51 23.41 8.63
CA GLY A 309 -3.74 23.87 9.24
C GLY A 309 -3.61 25.27 9.82
N ALA A 310 -4.64 26.09 9.69
CA ALA A 310 -4.71 27.37 10.39
C ALA A 310 -5.00 27.11 11.87
N ARG A 311 -4.28 27.80 12.75
CA ARG A 311 -4.51 27.69 14.19
C ARG A 311 -4.52 29.06 14.82
N GLN A 312 -5.61 29.39 15.49
CA GLN A 312 -5.79 30.68 16.16
C GLN A 312 -4.97 30.74 17.46
N ASP A 313 -5.00 29.66 18.26
CA ASP A 313 -4.29 29.63 19.55
C ASP A 313 -3.06 28.70 19.53
N PRO A 314 -1.88 29.20 19.94
CA PRO A 314 -0.67 28.40 19.99
C PRO A 314 -0.77 27.36 21.12
N SER A 315 -0.65 26.07 20.76
CA SER A 315 -0.42 25.00 21.73
C SER A 315 0.76 24.13 21.32
N TRP A 316 1.36 23.48 22.31
CA TRP A 316 2.39 22.49 22.07
C TRP A 316 1.83 21.35 21.21
N THR A 317 2.61 20.96 20.22
CA THR A 317 2.33 19.83 19.33
C THR A 317 3.61 19.05 19.07
N THR A 318 3.49 17.73 18.97
CA THR A 318 4.58 16.87 18.53
C THR A 318 4.39 16.57 17.06
N VAL A 319 5.33 16.99 16.23
CA VAL A 319 5.37 16.67 14.81
C VAL A 319 6.14 15.38 14.63
N THR A 320 5.60 14.43 13.85
CA THR A 320 6.30 13.21 13.41
C THR A 320 6.06 13.04 11.91
N ARG A 321 7.09 13.21 11.09
CA ARG A 321 6.99 13.12 9.62
C ARG A 321 7.91 12.03 9.08
N ASP A 322 7.33 11.13 8.29
CA ASP A 322 8.08 10.28 7.38
C ASP A 322 8.36 11.09 6.11
N VAL A 323 9.57 11.64 6.04
CA VAL A 323 9.95 12.58 4.99
C VAL A 323 10.16 11.86 3.66
N LEU A 324 10.53 10.58 3.68
CA LEU A 324 10.62 9.74 2.48
C LEU A 324 9.25 9.67 1.79
N VAL A 325 8.20 9.41 2.56
CA VAL A 325 6.82 9.39 2.08
C VAL A 325 6.38 10.78 1.61
N ASP A 326 6.69 11.83 2.38
CA ASP A 326 6.30 13.19 2.03
C ASP A 326 6.94 13.67 0.70
N VAL A 327 8.20 13.34 0.44
CA VAL A 327 8.86 13.65 -0.85
C VAL A 327 8.17 12.92 -2.00
N GLY A 328 7.92 11.62 -1.86
CA GLY A 328 7.24 10.83 -2.90
C GLY A 328 5.85 11.41 -3.23
N ARG A 329 5.08 11.76 -2.20
CA ARG A 329 3.74 12.36 -2.36
C ARG A 329 3.78 13.75 -2.98
N ALA A 330 4.77 14.55 -2.60
CA ALA A 330 4.97 15.89 -3.13
C ALA A 330 5.33 15.85 -4.63
N LEU A 331 6.27 15.01 -5.05
CA LEU A 331 6.65 14.86 -6.45
C LEU A 331 5.50 14.37 -7.34
N LEU A 332 4.64 13.50 -6.81
CA LEU A 332 3.45 13.04 -7.54
C LEU A 332 2.46 14.17 -7.89
N THR A 333 2.57 15.34 -7.23
CA THR A 333 1.72 16.49 -7.55
C THR A 333 2.08 17.18 -8.88
N THR A 334 3.29 16.97 -9.40
CA THR A 334 3.74 17.57 -10.68
C THR A 334 3.41 16.69 -11.89
N VAL A 335 3.01 15.44 -11.66
CA VAL A 335 2.68 14.49 -12.73
C VAL A 335 1.27 14.80 -13.26
N ASN A 336 1.19 15.52 -14.37
CA ASN A 336 -0.07 15.83 -15.05
C ASN A 336 -0.74 14.56 -15.61
N GLY A 337 -2.00 14.33 -15.23
CA GLY A 337 -3.01 13.62 -16.04
C GLY A 337 -2.90 12.08 -16.11
N GLY A 338 -3.77 11.40 -15.36
CA GLY A 338 -4.41 10.13 -15.74
C GLY A 338 -3.55 8.87 -15.95
N LYS A 339 -2.22 8.97 -15.98
CA LYS A 339 -1.33 7.81 -15.97
C LYS A 339 -1.14 7.38 -14.52
N LYS A 340 -1.43 6.10 -14.24
CA LYS A 340 -1.07 5.44 -12.97
C LYS A 340 0.30 5.94 -12.53
N ALA A 341 0.40 6.40 -11.28
CA ALA A 341 1.64 6.91 -10.68
C ALA A 341 2.84 6.13 -11.23
N ALA A 342 3.77 6.84 -11.88
CA ALA A 342 4.96 6.19 -12.41
C ALA A 342 5.62 5.44 -11.24
N PRO A 343 5.87 4.12 -11.35
CA PRO A 343 6.51 3.32 -10.29
C PRO A 343 7.83 3.91 -9.79
N GLU A 344 8.44 4.81 -10.57
CA GLU A 344 9.66 5.55 -10.31
C GLU A 344 9.57 6.57 -9.16
N LEU A 345 8.37 6.93 -8.68
CA LEU A 345 8.19 7.90 -7.58
C LEU A 345 7.83 7.26 -6.22
N LEU A 346 8.00 5.93 -6.11
CA LEU A 346 7.92 5.21 -4.84
C LEU A 346 9.32 5.01 -4.27
N PHE A 347 9.78 6.01 -3.50
CA PHE A 347 11.07 5.95 -2.85
C PHE A 347 11.12 4.84 -1.80
N LYS A 348 12.30 4.24 -1.70
CA LYS A 348 12.69 3.27 -0.69
C LYS A 348 13.71 3.89 0.25
N THR A 349 13.86 3.29 1.43
CA THR A 349 14.94 3.64 2.35
C THR A 349 16.27 3.60 1.61
N GLY A 350 17.08 4.66 1.77
CA GLY A 350 18.33 4.83 1.02
C GLY A 350 18.22 5.70 -0.23
N ASP A 351 17.03 6.01 -0.74
CA ASP A 351 16.91 6.81 -1.98
C ASP A 351 17.05 8.32 -1.74
N VAL A 352 16.79 8.78 -0.52
CA VAL A 352 16.89 10.19 -0.14
C VAL A 352 17.65 10.34 1.18
N ARG A 353 18.26 11.51 1.41
CA ARG A 353 18.77 11.89 2.73
C ARG A 353 18.25 13.26 3.14
N LEU A 354 17.95 13.42 4.41
CA LEU A 354 17.51 14.69 4.96
C LEU A 354 18.73 15.58 5.23
N VAL A 355 18.64 16.85 4.86
CA VAL A 355 19.78 17.79 4.87
C VAL A 355 19.63 18.79 6.00
N THR A 356 18.52 19.53 6.01
CA THR A 356 18.24 20.52 7.06
C THR A 356 16.78 20.50 7.50
N LEU A 357 16.56 20.86 8.76
CA LEU A 357 15.27 21.22 9.33
C LEU A 357 15.30 22.69 9.73
N ALA A 358 14.51 23.53 9.06
CA ALA A 358 14.48 24.98 9.26
C ALA A 358 13.14 25.43 9.85
N PHE A 359 13.14 26.49 10.66
CA PHE A 359 11.97 27.08 11.28
C PHE A 359 11.91 28.58 11.00
N ARG A 360 10.69 29.11 10.82
CA ARG A 360 10.42 30.52 10.53
C ARG A 360 9.28 31.07 11.37
N GLY A 361 9.28 32.38 11.56
CA GLY A 361 8.32 33.09 12.42
C GLY A 361 8.71 32.98 13.89
N GLN A 362 7.74 33.16 14.78
CA GLN A 362 7.92 32.98 16.23
C GLN A 362 7.62 31.54 16.61
N VAL A 363 8.67 30.78 16.93
CA VAL A 363 8.58 29.35 17.21
C VAL A 363 9.40 29.00 18.44
N THR A 364 8.86 28.14 19.29
CA THR A 364 9.57 27.48 20.39
C THR A 364 9.67 25.99 20.06
N VAL A 365 10.88 25.44 20.06
CA VAL A 365 11.15 24.03 19.74
C VAL A 365 11.80 23.34 20.93
N VAL A 366 11.37 22.13 21.28
CA VAL A 366 12.03 21.32 22.32
C VAL A 366 13.46 20.98 21.87
N GLN A 367 14.44 21.10 22.77
CA GLN A 367 15.86 20.78 22.54
C GLN A 367 16.14 19.27 22.42
N ARG A 368 15.38 18.60 21.55
CA ARG A 368 15.46 17.16 21.29
C ARG A 368 14.76 16.85 19.97
N VAL A 369 15.39 17.23 18.86
CA VAL A 369 14.94 16.80 17.53
C VAL A 369 15.43 15.37 17.31
N SER A 370 14.50 14.45 17.06
CA SER A 370 14.80 13.04 16.80
C SER A 370 14.76 12.77 15.30
N GLN A 371 15.80 12.13 14.77
CA GLN A 371 15.86 11.62 13.40
C GLN A 371 15.98 10.09 13.46
N ARG A 372 15.06 9.37 12.82
CA ARG A 372 14.85 7.93 13.01
C ARG A 372 14.66 7.22 11.68
N ASN A 373 14.86 5.91 11.65
CA ASN A 373 14.48 5.08 10.49
C ASN A 373 13.00 4.64 10.50
N SER A 374 12.31 4.72 11.64
CA SER A 374 10.86 4.53 11.74
C SER A 374 10.31 5.17 13.02
N ALA A 375 8.98 5.42 13.05
CA ALA A 375 8.23 5.89 14.21
C ALA A 375 6.84 5.24 14.25
N HIS A 376 6.83 3.90 14.15
CA HIS A 376 5.61 3.13 13.92
C HIS A 376 4.61 3.24 15.07
N LEU A 377 5.06 3.20 16.32
CA LEU A 377 4.18 3.34 17.46
C LEU A 377 3.52 4.73 17.49
N GLU A 378 4.29 5.78 17.19
CA GLU A 378 3.81 7.16 17.19
C GLU A 378 2.83 7.40 16.02
N GLN A 379 3.10 6.85 14.85
CA GLN A 379 2.17 6.89 13.70
C GLN A 379 0.87 6.13 13.99
N PHE A 380 0.97 4.97 14.64
CA PHE A 380 -0.19 4.20 15.07
C PHE A 380 -1.06 4.98 16.07
N LEU A 381 -0.46 5.54 17.13
CA LEU A 381 -1.19 6.28 18.15
C LEU A 381 -1.79 7.57 17.59
N THR A 382 -1.08 8.28 16.71
CA THR A 382 -1.62 9.45 15.99
C THR A 382 -2.87 9.09 15.20
N ALA A 383 -2.86 7.95 14.51
CA ALA A 383 -4.02 7.47 13.78
C ALA A 383 -5.16 6.99 14.71
N ALA A 384 -4.84 6.40 15.86
CA ALA A 384 -5.83 6.05 16.89
C ALA A 384 -6.52 7.29 17.48
N ASP A 385 -5.77 8.35 17.75
CA ASP A 385 -6.29 9.63 18.24
C ASP A 385 -7.18 10.34 17.22
N TRP A 386 -6.90 10.15 15.92
CA TRP A 386 -7.80 10.61 14.87
C TRP A 386 -9.19 9.97 14.99
N PHE A 387 -9.28 8.67 15.30
CA PHE A 387 -10.57 8.01 15.52
C PHE A 387 -11.32 8.54 16.74
N LEU A 388 -10.61 8.89 17.83
CA LEU A 388 -11.26 9.55 18.98
C LEU A 388 -11.87 10.90 18.62
N SER A 389 -11.15 11.67 17.81
CA SER A 389 -11.52 13.06 17.48
C SER A 389 -12.56 13.17 16.36
N ASN A 390 -12.79 12.11 15.60
CA ASN A 390 -13.65 12.11 14.40
C ASN A 390 -14.79 11.08 14.46
N GLN A 391 -15.07 10.51 15.65
CA GLN A 391 -16.25 9.68 15.84
C GLN A 391 -17.51 10.56 15.90
N ASP A 392 -18.53 10.22 15.11
CA ASP A 392 -19.80 10.94 15.11
C ASP A 392 -20.73 10.53 16.25
N GLU A 393 -21.87 11.22 16.36
CA GLU A 393 -22.87 11.01 17.41
C GLU A 393 -23.54 9.64 17.35
N LEU A 394 -23.52 8.97 16.20
CA LEU A 394 -24.03 7.59 16.04
C LEU A 394 -23.01 6.54 16.49
N GLY A 395 -21.81 6.96 16.88
CA GLY A 395 -20.68 6.09 17.22
C GLY A 395 -19.87 5.64 16.00
N GLY A 396 -20.16 6.18 14.83
CA GLY A 396 -19.56 5.82 13.56
C GLY A 396 -18.38 6.68 13.14
N TRP A 397 -17.74 6.26 12.06
CA TRP A 397 -16.88 7.13 11.25
C TRP A 397 -17.46 7.18 9.84
N SER A 398 -18.21 8.24 9.57
CA SER A 398 -18.86 8.43 8.28
C SER A 398 -17.85 8.68 7.16
N VAL A 399 -18.21 8.24 5.96
CA VAL A 399 -17.44 8.49 4.74
C VAL A 399 -17.96 9.77 4.09
N PRO A 400 -17.14 10.83 3.95
CA PRO A 400 -17.62 12.17 3.58
C PRO A 400 -17.87 12.35 2.07
N VAL A 401 -17.91 11.26 1.29
CA VAL A 401 -18.07 11.30 -0.17
C VAL A 401 -19.10 10.29 -0.65
N GLU A 402 -19.76 10.61 -1.76
CA GLU A 402 -20.68 9.71 -2.44
C GLU A 402 -19.96 8.45 -2.94
N ARG A 403 -20.63 7.30 -2.87
CA ARG A 403 -20.16 6.05 -3.46
C ARG A 403 -21.20 5.44 -4.39
N SER A 404 -20.83 5.32 -5.67
CA SER A 404 -21.68 4.72 -6.71
C SER A 404 -21.24 3.31 -7.13
N ILE A 405 -22.12 2.32 -7.00
CA ILE A 405 -21.85 0.89 -7.18
C ILE A 405 -22.77 0.31 -8.26
N ALA A 406 -22.30 -0.74 -8.94
CA ALA A 406 -23.05 -1.48 -9.97
C ALA A 406 -23.58 -0.55 -11.08
N ASP A 407 -22.69 0.18 -11.75
CA ASP A 407 -23.02 1.11 -12.82
C ASP A 407 -24.09 2.13 -12.42
N LYS A 408 -23.92 2.72 -11.22
CA LYS A 408 -24.82 3.70 -10.60
C LYS A 408 -26.20 3.21 -10.20
N ARG A 409 -26.43 1.89 -10.17
CA ARG A 409 -27.71 1.33 -9.67
C ARG A 409 -27.84 1.39 -8.15
N LEU A 410 -26.72 1.48 -7.45
CA LEU A 410 -26.66 1.61 -6.00
C LEU A 410 -25.81 2.84 -5.66
N VAL A 411 -26.39 3.83 -5.01
CA VAL A 411 -25.71 5.07 -4.64
C VAL A 411 -25.81 5.25 -3.14
N LEU A 412 -24.67 5.57 -2.51
CA LEU A 412 -24.57 5.97 -1.12
C LEU A 412 -24.21 7.45 -1.09
N GLU A 413 -25.08 8.27 -0.53
CA GLU A 413 -24.82 9.68 -0.29
C GLU A 413 -23.72 9.87 0.74
N ALA A 414 -22.95 10.96 0.64
CA ALA A 414 -21.94 11.32 1.63
C ALA A 414 -22.51 11.29 3.06
N GLY A 415 -21.74 10.73 4.00
CA GLY A 415 -22.15 10.50 5.38
C GLY A 415 -22.45 9.04 5.73
N TRP A 416 -22.36 8.12 4.76
CA TRP A 416 -22.60 6.68 4.98
C TRP A 416 -21.52 6.01 5.86
N HIS A 417 -21.91 4.96 6.60
CA HIS A 417 -20.99 4.15 7.42
C HIS A 417 -20.64 2.83 6.76
N SER A 418 -19.49 2.26 7.10
CA SER A 418 -19.05 0.95 6.59
C SER A 418 -18.79 -0.01 7.74
N ALA A 419 -19.36 -1.23 7.70
CA ALA A 419 -19.03 -2.27 8.70
C ALA A 419 -17.52 -2.57 8.74
N MET A 420 -16.83 -2.47 7.60
CA MET A 420 -15.38 -2.64 7.52
C MET A 420 -14.62 -1.46 8.15
N ALA A 421 -15.12 -0.23 8.02
CA ALA A 421 -14.56 0.92 8.73
C ALA A 421 -14.73 0.75 10.24
N GLN A 422 -15.94 0.42 10.68
CA GLN A 422 -16.23 0.21 12.10
C GLN A 422 -15.37 -0.92 12.68
N GLY A 423 -15.28 -2.06 11.99
CA GLY A 423 -14.47 -3.20 12.44
C GLY A 423 -12.98 -2.86 12.55
N HIS A 424 -12.38 -2.26 11.52
CA HIS A 424 -10.97 -1.88 11.61
C HIS A 424 -10.71 -0.83 12.69
N ALA A 425 -11.60 0.16 12.85
CA ALA A 425 -11.47 1.16 13.89
C ALA A 425 -11.55 0.53 15.29
N MET A 426 -12.45 -0.44 15.51
CA MET A 426 -12.47 -1.23 16.75
C MET A 426 -11.11 -1.92 16.99
N SER A 427 -10.56 -2.60 15.98
CA SER A 427 -9.23 -3.24 16.07
C SER A 427 -8.08 -2.27 16.34
N VAL A 428 -8.15 -1.04 15.84
CA VAL A 428 -7.18 0.04 16.14
C VAL A 428 -7.31 0.47 17.59
N LEU A 429 -8.53 0.78 18.03
CA LEU A 429 -8.80 1.34 19.34
C LEU A 429 -8.54 0.34 20.48
N THR A 430 -8.85 -0.94 20.29
CA THR A 430 -8.55 -1.99 21.27
C THR A 430 -7.05 -2.19 21.45
N ARG A 431 -6.28 -2.12 20.35
CA ARG A 431 -4.81 -2.14 20.38
C ARG A 431 -4.22 -0.88 21.00
N ALA A 432 -4.81 0.29 20.74
CA ALA A 432 -4.40 1.54 21.37
C ALA A 432 -4.62 1.50 22.88
N PHE A 433 -5.75 0.96 23.33
CA PHE A 433 -5.99 0.67 24.74
C PHE A 433 -4.96 -0.31 25.31
N ALA A 434 -4.66 -1.41 24.62
CA ALA A 434 -3.70 -2.40 25.10
C ALA A 434 -2.29 -1.82 25.32
N VAL A 435 -1.88 -0.87 24.48
CA VAL A 435 -0.57 -0.19 24.58
C VAL A 435 -0.56 0.90 25.65
N THR A 436 -1.62 1.70 25.74
CA THR A 436 -1.63 2.95 26.53
C THR A 436 -2.34 2.84 27.87
N ASN A 437 -3.19 1.82 28.03
CA ASN A 437 -4.18 1.70 29.10
C ASN A 437 -5.15 2.89 29.20
N ASP A 438 -5.32 3.68 28.13
CA ASP A 438 -6.27 4.80 28.09
C ASP A 438 -7.68 4.33 27.71
N SER A 439 -8.58 4.35 28.71
CA SER A 439 -9.97 3.91 28.55
C SER A 439 -10.77 4.66 27.48
N ARG A 440 -10.34 5.86 27.05
CA ARG A 440 -11.02 6.62 25.98
C ARG A 440 -11.12 5.81 24.69
N TYR A 441 -10.10 5.00 24.38
CA TYR A 441 -10.12 4.14 23.20
C TYR A 441 -11.18 3.05 23.27
N LEU A 442 -11.33 2.37 24.42
CA LEU A 442 -12.39 1.36 24.58
C LEU A 442 -13.79 1.98 24.53
N ILE A 443 -13.98 3.14 25.16
CA ILE A 443 -15.27 3.85 25.13
C ILE A 443 -15.66 4.19 23.69
N ALA A 444 -14.71 4.70 22.89
CA ALA A 444 -14.95 4.99 21.48
C ALA A 444 -15.24 3.69 20.69
N ALA A 445 -14.48 2.61 20.91
CA ALA A 445 -14.70 1.34 20.23
C ALA A 445 -16.09 0.76 20.53
N ASN A 446 -16.56 0.86 21.78
CA ASN A 446 -17.87 0.34 22.17
C ASN A 446 -19.04 1.12 21.54
N LYS A 447 -18.91 2.44 21.40
CA LYS A 447 -19.94 3.26 20.72
C LYS A 447 -20.21 2.81 19.28
N ALA A 448 -19.18 2.30 18.59
CA ALA A 448 -19.29 1.83 17.21
C ALA A 448 -20.13 0.55 17.04
N VAL A 449 -20.36 -0.22 18.11
CA VAL A 449 -21.08 -1.50 18.07
C VAL A 449 -22.55 -1.32 17.68
N LYS A 450 -23.17 -0.22 18.12
CA LYS A 450 -24.60 0.05 17.91
C LYS A 450 -25.00 0.03 16.44
N LEU A 451 -24.14 0.51 15.54
CA LEU A 451 -24.43 0.57 14.10
C LEU A 451 -24.69 -0.80 13.46
N PHE A 452 -24.17 -1.88 14.06
CA PHE A 452 -24.34 -3.25 13.57
C PHE A 452 -25.75 -3.81 13.81
N ASP A 453 -26.52 -3.23 14.73
CA ASP A 453 -27.93 -3.59 14.95
C ASP A 453 -28.91 -2.68 14.18
N VAL A 454 -28.42 -1.61 13.55
CA VAL A 454 -29.23 -0.66 12.77
C VAL A 454 -29.23 -1.07 11.29
N ASP A 455 -30.42 -1.11 10.68
CA ASP A 455 -30.57 -1.42 9.26
C ASP A 455 -29.88 -0.35 8.38
N ALA A 456 -29.33 -0.76 7.24
CA ALA A 456 -28.66 0.09 6.26
C ALA A 456 -29.52 1.26 5.79
N ARG A 457 -30.83 1.02 5.63
CA ARG A 457 -31.82 2.04 5.24
C ARG A 457 -32.01 3.14 6.30
N ASP A 458 -31.67 2.85 7.55
CA ASP A 458 -31.86 3.72 8.72
C ASP A 458 -30.52 4.33 9.19
N GLY A 459 -29.51 4.33 8.31
CA GLY A 459 -28.18 4.89 8.60
C GLY A 459 -27.24 3.93 9.35
N GLY A 460 -27.62 2.66 9.50
CA GLY A 460 -26.77 1.63 10.07
C GLY A 460 -25.93 0.89 9.04
N VAL A 461 -25.41 -0.28 9.44
CA VAL A 461 -24.63 -1.15 8.53
C VAL A 461 -25.23 -2.55 8.36
N ARG A 462 -26.43 -2.80 8.89
CA ARG A 462 -27.07 -4.13 8.81
C ARG A 462 -27.96 -4.27 7.58
N ASN A 463 -27.81 -5.36 6.83
CA ASN A 463 -28.80 -5.82 5.86
C ASN A 463 -29.21 -7.25 6.14
N VAL A 464 -30.22 -7.75 5.41
CA VAL A 464 -30.70 -9.12 5.53
C VAL A 464 -30.82 -9.75 4.14
N LEU A 465 -30.21 -10.93 3.95
CA LEU A 465 -30.34 -11.74 2.74
C LEU A 465 -30.92 -13.10 3.12
N LEU A 466 -32.04 -13.50 2.51
CA LEU A 466 -32.69 -14.80 2.77
C LEU A 466 -32.98 -15.04 4.28
N GLY A 467 -33.33 -13.97 5.02
CA GLY A 467 -33.55 -14.05 6.47
C GLY A 467 -32.27 -14.11 7.32
N VAL A 468 -31.09 -14.00 6.70
CA VAL A 468 -29.79 -14.03 7.38
C VAL A 468 -29.22 -12.60 7.46
N PRO A 469 -28.88 -12.08 8.65
CA PRO A 469 -28.31 -10.75 8.81
C PRO A 469 -26.89 -10.66 8.24
N TRP A 470 -26.49 -9.48 7.81
CA TRP A 470 -25.17 -9.22 7.23
C TRP A 470 -24.72 -7.80 7.58
N TYR A 471 -23.42 -7.62 7.82
CA TYR A 471 -22.81 -6.32 8.08
C TYR A 471 -22.13 -5.80 6.81
N GLU A 472 -22.65 -4.72 6.27
CA GLU A 472 -22.33 -4.24 4.93
C GLU A 472 -21.04 -3.41 4.91
N GLU A 473 -20.10 -3.76 4.01
CA GLU A 473 -19.00 -2.85 3.65
C GLU A 473 -19.57 -1.58 3.02
N TYR A 474 -20.60 -1.72 2.18
CA TYR A 474 -21.35 -0.65 1.55
C TYR A 474 -22.84 -0.86 1.87
N PRO A 475 -23.45 -0.08 2.79
CA PRO A 475 -24.82 -0.29 3.26
C PRO A 475 -25.86 0.17 2.22
N THR A 476 -25.82 -0.43 1.03
CA THR A 476 -26.74 -0.11 -0.06
C THR A 476 -28.11 -0.72 0.19
N THR A 477 -29.14 -0.17 -0.48
CA THR A 477 -30.48 -0.76 -0.53
C THR A 477 -30.91 -0.95 -1.99
N PRO A 478 -31.10 -2.19 -2.48
CA PRO A 478 -30.88 -3.47 -1.79
C PRO A 478 -29.40 -3.69 -1.42
N GLY A 479 -29.16 -4.62 -0.48
CA GLY A 479 -27.82 -4.93 0.03
C GLY A 479 -26.84 -5.42 -1.03
N SER A 480 -25.56 -5.10 -0.82
CA SER A 480 -24.47 -5.47 -1.73
C SER A 480 -23.80 -6.78 -1.28
N PHE A 481 -23.74 -7.02 0.02
CA PHE A 481 -23.20 -8.23 0.64
C PHE A 481 -21.74 -8.49 0.22
N VAL A 482 -20.86 -7.48 0.37
CA VAL A 482 -19.44 -7.65 0.08
C VAL A 482 -18.77 -8.55 1.13
N LEU A 483 -18.03 -9.57 0.68
CA LEU A 483 -17.50 -10.63 1.55
C LEU A 483 -16.34 -10.15 2.43
N ASN A 484 -15.31 -9.54 1.83
CA ASN A 484 -14.10 -9.17 2.57
C ASN A 484 -14.37 -8.16 3.70
N GLY A 485 -15.19 -7.13 3.45
CA GLY A 485 -15.52 -6.13 4.45
C GLY A 485 -16.35 -6.68 5.59
N PHE A 486 -17.27 -7.62 5.30
CA PHE A 486 -17.99 -8.34 6.33
C PHE A 486 -17.05 -9.13 7.25
N MET A 487 -16.14 -9.94 6.68
CA MET A 487 -15.19 -10.71 7.49
C MET A 487 -14.26 -9.83 8.33
N TYR A 488 -13.79 -8.68 7.80
CA TYR A 488 -13.04 -7.71 8.61
C TYR A 488 -13.86 -7.10 9.75
N SER A 489 -15.16 -6.87 9.53
CA SER A 489 -16.05 -6.40 10.58
C SER A 489 -16.16 -7.40 11.74
N LEU A 490 -16.16 -8.70 11.45
CA LEU A 490 -16.19 -9.76 12.47
C LEU A 490 -14.91 -9.78 13.30
N ILE A 491 -13.75 -9.56 12.69
CA ILE A 491 -12.47 -9.47 13.41
C ILE A 491 -12.50 -8.29 14.41
N GLY A 492 -13.01 -7.12 13.99
CA GLY A 492 -13.15 -5.97 14.88
C GLY A 492 -14.09 -6.20 16.06
N LEU A 493 -15.24 -6.83 15.82
CA LEU A 493 -16.17 -7.23 16.88
C LEU A 493 -15.54 -8.23 17.85
N TYR A 494 -14.77 -9.20 17.32
CA TYR A 494 -14.03 -10.15 18.15
C TYR A 494 -12.97 -9.45 19.01
N ASP A 495 -12.14 -8.58 18.43
CA ASP A 495 -11.12 -7.82 19.15
C ASP A 495 -11.71 -7.04 20.31
N LEU A 496 -12.81 -6.33 20.07
CA LEU A 496 -13.51 -5.58 21.10
C LEU A 496 -14.08 -6.49 22.20
N SER A 497 -14.72 -7.59 21.80
CA SER A 497 -15.28 -8.56 22.77
C SER A 497 -14.21 -9.14 23.71
N ARG A 498 -12.98 -9.29 23.21
CA ARG A 498 -11.84 -9.79 24.00
C ARG A 498 -11.24 -8.73 24.90
N ALA A 499 -11.23 -7.47 24.47
CA ALA A 499 -10.73 -6.35 25.26
C ALA A 499 -11.65 -5.99 26.45
N VAL A 500 -12.97 -6.16 26.29
CA VAL A 500 -13.99 -5.74 27.28
C VAL A 500 -14.37 -6.87 28.25
N ALA A 501 -13.66 -8.00 28.28
CA ALA A 501 -13.98 -9.19 29.08
C ALA A 501 -14.10 -8.98 30.62
N ARG A 502 -13.92 -7.75 31.12
CA ARG A 502 -14.14 -7.35 32.53
C ARG A 502 -15.33 -6.40 32.75
N GLN A 503 -16.07 -6.00 31.71
CA GLN A 503 -17.25 -5.12 31.82
C GLN A 503 -18.41 -5.59 30.91
N THR A 504 -19.59 -5.10 31.25
CA THR A 504 -20.97 -5.46 30.89
C THR A 504 -21.37 -5.48 29.39
N ASP A 505 -20.46 -5.44 28.44
CA ASP A 505 -20.81 -5.33 27.00
C ASP A 505 -20.92 -6.70 26.32
N ALA A 506 -22.08 -7.33 26.47
CA ALA A 506 -22.44 -8.58 25.79
C ALA A 506 -22.66 -8.43 24.27
N ASP A 507 -22.75 -7.20 23.75
CA ASP A 507 -23.21 -6.93 22.39
C ASP A 507 -22.18 -7.21 21.30
N ALA A 508 -20.91 -6.84 21.49
CA ALA A 508 -19.86 -7.11 20.49
C ALA A 508 -19.69 -8.62 20.26
N HIS A 509 -19.67 -9.42 21.33
CA HIS A 509 -19.60 -10.88 21.25
C HIS A 509 -20.85 -11.50 20.62
N ARG A 510 -22.03 -10.99 20.97
CA ARG A 510 -23.31 -11.41 20.37
C ARG A 510 -23.30 -11.18 18.86
N LEU A 511 -22.90 -9.98 18.42
CA LEU A 511 -22.83 -9.61 17.01
C LEU A 511 -21.76 -10.39 16.25
N PHE A 512 -20.61 -10.65 16.87
CA PHE A 512 -19.59 -11.54 16.31
C PHE A 512 -20.17 -12.94 16.05
N LYS A 513 -20.81 -13.56 17.05
CA LYS A 513 -21.44 -14.89 16.90
C LYS A 513 -22.53 -14.90 15.83
N GLN A 514 -23.41 -13.90 15.82
CA GLN A 514 -24.44 -13.78 14.78
C GLN A 514 -23.83 -13.66 13.38
N GLY A 515 -22.76 -12.88 13.25
CA GLY A 515 -22.03 -12.71 12.00
C GLY A 515 -21.33 -13.98 11.54
N MET A 516 -20.71 -14.74 12.45
CA MET A 516 -20.10 -16.04 12.13
C MET A 516 -21.12 -17.05 11.61
N GLU A 517 -22.30 -17.14 12.25
CA GLU A 517 -23.39 -17.99 11.76
C GLU A 517 -23.90 -17.55 10.38
N SER A 518 -23.94 -16.24 10.14
CA SER A 518 -24.35 -15.68 8.85
C SER A 518 -23.31 -15.96 7.75
N LEU A 519 -22.03 -15.84 8.08
CA LEU A 519 -20.92 -16.21 7.19
C LEU A 519 -21.08 -17.65 6.74
N LYS A 520 -21.20 -18.60 7.67
CA LYS A 520 -21.29 -20.03 7.36
C LYS A 520 -22.48 -20.36 6.44
N LYS A 521 -23.63 -19.72 6.66
CA LYS A 521 -24.84 -19.93 5.85
C LYS A 521 -24.71 -19.37 4.43
N LEU A 522 -24.08 -18.21 4.27
CA LEU A 522 -24.03 -17.50 2.98
C LEU A 522 -22.73 -17.75 2.19
N LEU A 523 -21.67 -18.25 2.82
CA LEU A 523 -20.38 -18.51 2.18
C LEU A 523 -20.47 -19.36 0.89
N PRO A 524 -21.33 -20.40 0.79
CA PRO A 524 -21.49 -21.16 -0.45
C PRO A 524 -21.89 -20.32 -1.67
N PHE A 525 -22.63 -19.21 -1.48
CA PHE A 525 -23.04 -18.33 -2.59
C PHE A 525 -21.89 -17.55 -3.21
N TYR A 526 -20.75 -17.47 -2.52
CA TYR A 526 -19.55 -16.82 -3.03
C TYR A 526 -18.62 -17.78 -3.78
N ASP A 527 -18.83 -19.10 -3.70
CA ASP A 527 -17.99 -20.09 -4.37
C ASP A 527 -18.46 -20.28 -5.82
N THR A 528 -17.59 -19.98 -6.78
CA THR A 528 -17.91 -20.15 -8.22
C THR A 528 -17.44 -21.49 -8.78
N GLY A 529 -16.81 -22.33 -7.96
CA GLY A 529 -16.17 -23.57 -8.37
C GLY A 529 -14.78 -23.38 -9.01
N SER A 530 -14.32 -22.15 -9.24
CA SER A 530 -12.96 -21.87 -9.75
C SER A 530 -12.41 -20.52 -9.29
N GLY A 531 -12.99 -19.94 -8.24
CA GLY A 531 -12.68 -18.63 -7.70
C GLY A 531 -13.71 -18.26 -6.63
N SER A 532 -13.81 -16.98 -6.30
CA SER A 532 -14.90 -16.48 -5.47
C SER A 532 -15.54 -15.22 -6.03
N ALA A 533 -16.81 -15.00 -5.73
CA ALA A 533 -17.49 -13.72 -5.96
C ALA A 533 -16.99 -12.68 -4.94
N TYR A 534 -16.91 -11.41 -5.36
CA TYR A 534 -16.59 -10.31 -4.45
C TYR A 534 -17.78 -9.95 -3.56
N ASP A 535 -18.98 -10.03 -4.13
CA ASP A 535 -20.24 -9.64 -3.50
C ASP A 535 -21.42 -10.44 -4.07
N LEU A 536 -22.60 -10.33 -3.46
CA LEU A 536 -23.82 -11.02 -3.91
C LEU A 536 -24.77 -10.10 -4.67
N ARG A 537 -24.26 -9.05 -5.34
CA ARG A 537 -25.12 -8.18 -6.17
C ARG A 537 -25.84 -8.94 -7.28
N HIS A 538 -25.30 -10.07 -7.72
CA HIS A 538 -25.95 -10.92 -8.71
C HIS A 538 -27.23 -11.58 -8.18
N VAL A 539 -27.27 -11.88 -6.88
CA VAL A 539 -28.48 -12.37 -6.19
C VAL A 539 -29.44 -11.21 -5.94
N ALA A 540 -28.95 -10.09 -5.41
CA ALA A 540 -29.78 -8.96 -5.02
C ALA A 540 -30.37 -8.19 -6.22
N LEU A 541 -29.59 -7.97 -7.28
CA LEU A 541 -29.95 -7.17 -8.45
C LEU A 541 -30.27 -7.99 -9.70
N ARG A 542 -30.14 -9.32 -9.65
CA ARG A 542 -30.33 -10.22 -10.81
C ARG A 542 -29.45 -9.85 -12.02
N VAL A 543 -28.18 -9.60 -11.74
CA VAL A 543 -27.13 -9.26 -12.73
C VAL A 543 -26.05 -10.34 -12.77
N ALA A 544 -25.07 -10.23 -13.66
CA ALA A 544 -23.93 -11.14 -13.69
C ALA A 544 -23.12 -11.07 -12.37
N PRO A 545 -22.51 -12.20 -11.93
CA PRO A 545 -21.62 -12.22 -10.77
C PRO A 545 -20.46 -11.22 -10.90
N ASN A 546 -20.26 -10.43 -9.84
CA ASN A 546 -19.07 -9.61 -9.71
C ASN A 546 -17.94 -10.49 -9.15
N LEU A 547 -17.11 -11.06 -10.02
CA LEU A 547 -16.04 -11.96 -9.63
C LEU A 547 -14.94 -11.21 -8.85
N ALA A 548 -14.46 -11.81 -7.76
CA ALA A 548 -13.30 -11.30 -7.06
C ALA A 548 -12.05 -11.52 -7.92
N ARG A 549 -11.38 -10.42 -8.27
CA ARG A 549 -10.04 -10.49 -8.88
C ARG A 549 -9.07 -11.19 -7.90
N TRP A 550 -7.95 -11.72 -8.40
CA TRP A 550 -7.11 -12.65 -7.62
C TRP A 550 -6.57 -12.11 -6.29
N ASP A 551 -6.29 -10.82 -6.17
CA ASP A 551 -5.84 -10.23 -4.89
C ASP A 551 -6.95 -10.30 -3.81
N TYR A 552 -8.21 -10.02 -4.16
CA TYR A 552 -9.37 -10.18 -3.27
C TYR A 552 -9.64 -11.65 -2.99
N HIS A 553 -9.53 -12.52 -3.98
CA HIS A 553 -9.67 -13.97 -3.75
C HIS A 553 -8.68 -14.47 -2.70
N THR A 554 -7.40 -14.07 -2.79
CA THR A 554 -6.41 -14.43 -1.76
C THR A 554 -6.65 -13.77 -0.41
N VAL A 555 -7.24 -12.57 -0.37
CA VAL A 555 -7.69 -11.94 0.89
C VAL A 555 -8.82 -12.76 1.50
N HIS A 556 -9.79 -13.23 0.71
CA HIS A 556 -10.86 -14.08 1.22
C HIS A 556 -10.31 -15.37 1.82
N VAL A 557 -9.37 -16.04 1.14
CA VAL A 557 -8.70 -17.24 1.67
C VAL A 557 -8.02 -16.94 3.00
N TYR A 558 -7.26 -15.85 3.08
CA TYR A 558 -6.57 -15.46 4.32
C TYR A 558 -7.56 -15.20 5.46
N GLN A 559 -8.63 -14.45 5.22
CA GLN A 559 -9.64 -14.12 6.23
C GLN A 559 -10.41 -15.36 6.71
N LEU A 560 -10.70 -16.32 5.84
CA LEU A 560 -11.33 -17.58 6.24
C LEU A 560 -10.43 -18.41 7.15
N LEU A 561 -9.13 -18.54 6.80
CA LEU A 561 -8.16 -19.19 7.68
C LEU A 561 -8.02 -18.45 9.01
N TRP A 562 -8.12 -17.12 8.98
CA TRP A 562 -8.01 -16.29 10.17
C TRP A 562 -9.21 -16.46 11.11
N LEU A 563 -10.42 -16.45 10.56
CA LEU A 563 -11.66 -16.73 11.31
C LEU A 563 -11.71 -18.19 11.78
N PHE A 564 -11.17 -19.14 11.00
CA PHE A 564 -10.98 -20.52 11.46
C PHE A 564 -10.08 -20.58 12.70
N ASN A 565 -9.02 -19.77 12.78
CA ASN A 565 -8.17 -19.73 13.96
C ASN A 565 -8.88 -19.23 15.23
N ILE A 566 -10.04 -18.56 15.10
CA ILE A 566 -10.88 -18.09 16.20
C ILE A 566 -11.99 -19.12 16.53
N ASP A 567 -12.78 -19.51 15.53
CA ASP A 567 -14.03 -20.26 15.73
C ASP A 567 -13.83 -21.79 15.66
N LYS A 568 -12.72 -22.25 15.06
CA LYS A 568 -12.35 -23.66 14.86
C LYS A 568 -13.36 -24.51 14.07
N ASP A 569 -14.31 -23.90 13.37
CA ASP A 569 -15.25 -24.61 12.50
C ASP A 569 -14.56 -25.10 11.22
N ALA A 570 -14.58 -26.43 11.02
CA ALA A 570 -13.91 -27.09 9.90
C ALA A 570 -14.40 -26.60 8.52
N PHE A 571 -15.66 -26.17 8.40
CA PHE A 571 -16.24 -25.70 7.14
C PHE A 571 -15.48 -24.48 6.57
N LEU A 572 -15.00 -23.59 7.44
CA LEU A 572 -14.22 -22.42 7.04
C LEU A 572 -12.86 -22.84 6.46
N ASN A 573 -12.18 -23.77 7.12
CA ASN A 573 -10.89 -24.29 6.67
C ASN A 573 -11.02 -25.07 5.36
N GLU A 574 -12.01 -25.96 5.25
CA GLU A 574 -12.28 -26.72 4.02
C GLU A 574 -12.56 -25.80 2.83
N THR A 575 -13.32 -24.73 3.05
CA THR A 575 -13.59 -23.72 2.02
C THR A 575 -12.33 -22.93 1.66
N ALA A 576 -11.54 -22.52 2.65
CA ALA A 576 -10.29 -21.82 2.41
C ALA A 576 -9.27 -22.66 1.62
N GLU A 577 -9.13 -23.96 1.95
CA GLU A 577 -8.25 -24.88 1.22
C GLU A 577 -8.70 -25.11 -0.22
N ARG A 578 -10.02 -25.27 -0.42
CA ARG A 578 -10.59 -25.38 -1.76
C ARG A 578 -10.31 -24.12 -2.58
N TRP A 579 -10.53 -22.94 -2.02
CA TRP A 579 -10.26 -21.67 -2.67
C TRP A 579 -8.76 -21.44 -2.92
N ALA A 580 -7.89 -21.79 -1.97
CA ALA A 580 -6.44 -21.74 -2.17
C ALA A 580 -6.01 -22.57 -3.39
N SER A 581 -6.68 -23.71 -3.64
CA SER A 581 -6.42 -24.54 -4.80
C SER A 581 -6.91 -23.94 -6.13
N TYR A 582 -7.94 -23.07 -6.10
CA TYR A 582 -8.39 -22.33 -7.29
C TYR A 582 -7.34 -21.36 -7.79
N ALA A 583 -6.58 -20.73 -6.88
CA ALA A 583 -5.42 -19.91 -7.23
C ALA A 583 -4.30 -20.70 -7.95
N GLN A 584 -4.36 -22.04 -7.93
CA GLN A 584 -3.46 -22.96 -8.62
C GLN A 584 -4.12 -23.61 -9.87
N GLY A 585 -5.28 -23.13 -10.30
CA GLY A 585 -5.99 -23.64 -11.47
C GLY A 585 -6.84 -24.89 -11.25
N ARG A 586 -6.99 -25.36 -10.00
CA ARG A 586 -7.97 -26.41 -9.71
C ARG A 586 -9.38 -25.86 -9.85
N ARG A 587 -10.33 -26.76 -10.15
CA ARG A 587 -11.76 -26.45 -10.26
C ARG A 587 -12.54 -27.47 -9.45
N ALA A 588 -13.73 -27.09 -8.99
CA ALA A 588 -14.71 -28.03 -8.47
C ALA A 588 -15.06 -29.04 -9.56
N LYS A 589 -15.37 -30.28 -9.15
CA LYS A 589 -15.81 -31.32 -10.08
C LYS A 589 -17.13 -30.90 -10.74
N HIS A 590 -17.22 -31.06 -12.06
CA HIS A 590 -18.50 -31.08 -12.75
C HIS A 590 -19.12 -32.49 -12.66
N ASN A 591 -20.40 -32.61 -13.00
CA ASN A 591 -21.14 -33.86 -13.00
C ASN A 591 -20.75 -34.80 -14.14
#